data_AF-A0A160V873-F1
#
_entry.id   AF-A0A160V873-F1
#
_cell.length_a   1.000
_cell.length_b   1.000
_cell.length_c   1.000
_cell.angle_alpha   90.00
_cell.angle_beta   90.00
_cell.angle_gamma   90.00
#
_symmetry.space_group_name_H-M   'P 1'
#
loop_
_entity.id
_entity.type
_entity.pdbx_description
1 polymer ?
#
loop_
_entity_poly.entity_id
_entity_poly.type
_entity_poly.pdbx_seq_one_letter_code
_entity_poly.pdbx_strand_id
1 'polypeptide(L)'
;MIHAEDWERAKELCQFLPNDLLAKMCDVIGLIGTPEYCAQRMLQAEADGIDHLYLMTSATYDYPHRELAAFRDVIFPALAGAG
;
A
#
# COMPACT_ATOMS: atom_id res chain seq x y z
N MET A 1 6.15 -5.20 -13.69
CA MET A 1 6.14 -3.73 -13.54
C MET A 1 4.77 -3.27 -14.01
N ILE A 2 3.94 -2.74 -13.12
CA ILE A 2 2.58 -2.30 -13.48
C ILE A 2 2.74 -0.87 -14.00
N HIS A 3 2.60 -0.70 -15.31
CA HIS A 3 2.70 0.59 -15.97
C HIS A 3 1.39 0.85 -16.70
N ALA A 4 0.73 1.95 -16.33
CA ALA A 4 -0.37 2.49 -17.10
C ALA A 4 0.06 3.87 -17.60
N GLU A 5 0.05 4.06 -18.91
CA GLU A 5 0.28 5.37 -19.53
C GLU A 5 -0.89 6.32 -19.23
N ASP A 6 -2.09 5.77 -19.11
CA ASP A 6 -3.31 6.48 -18.72
C ASP A 6 -4.02 5.72 -17.59
N TRP A 7 -3.87 6.23 -16.36
CA TRP A 7 -4.47 5.64 -15.17
C TRP A 7 -5.99 5.77 -15.11
N GLU A 8 -6.58 6.83 -15.68
CA GLU A 8 -8.03 6.98 -15.68
C GLU A 8 -8.65 5.99 -16.66
N ARG A 9 -8.06 5.85 -17.85
CA ARG A 9 -8.51 4.84 -18.81
C ARG A 9 -8.35 3.41 -18.27
N ALA A 10 -7.25 3.13 -17.56
CA ALA A 10 -7.06 1.83 -16.91
C ALA A 10 -8.17 1.52 -15.88
N LYS A 11 -8.56 2.50 -15.05
CA LYS A 11 -9.67 2.34 -14.09
C LYS A 11 -11.00 2.07 -14.79
N GLU A 12 -11.30 2.77 -15.87
CA GLU A 12 -12.51 2.53 -16.66
C GLU A 12 -12.59 1.10 -17.19
N LEU A 13 -11.49 0.58 -17.75
CA LEU A 13 -11.40 -0.78 -18.25
C LEU A 13 -11.57 -1.84 -17.14
N CYS A 14 -11.29 -1.47 -15.89
CA CYS A 14 -11.44 -2.33 -14.72
C CYS A 14 -12.79 -2.19 -14.00
N GLN A 15 -13.75 -1.39 -14.49
CA GLN A 15 -15.06 -1.20 -13.83
C GLN A 15 -15.88 -2.48 -13.64
N PHE A 16 -15.56 -3.54 -14.37
CA PHE A 16 -16.19 -4.85 -14.19
C PHE A 16 -15.80 -5.54 -12.87
N LEU A 17 -14.73 -5.09 -12.20
CA LEU A 17 -14.27 -5.64 -10.92
C LEU A 17 -15.06 -5.03 -9.77
N PRO A 18 -15.82 -5.82 -8.99
CA PRO A 18 -16.47 -5.34 -7.79
C PRO A 18 -15.46 -4.85 -6.75
N ASN A 19 -15.81 -3.78 -6.02
CA ASN A 19 -14.93 -3.17 -5.02
C ASN A 19 -14.56 -4.14 -3.88
N ASP A 20 -15.47 -5.04 -3.49
CA ASP A 20 -15.22 -6.01 -2.43
C ASP A 20 -14.24 -7.11 -2.88
N LEU A 21 -14.30 -7.52 -4.15
CA LEU A 21 -13.31 -8.40 -4.75
C LEU A 21 -11.96 -7.71 -4.86
N LEU A 22 -11.94 -6.44 -5.29
CA LEU A 22 -10.71 -5.66 -5.39
C LEU A 22 -10.03 -5.50 -4.02
N ALA A 23 -10.80 -5.21 -2.97
CA ALA A 23 -10.27 -5.11 -1.61
C ALA A 23 -9.62 -6.43 -1.14
N LYS A 24 -10.28 -7.57 -1.39
CA LYS A 24 -9.71 -8.89 -1.08
C LYS A 24 -8.42 -9.17 -1.86
N MET A 25 -8.37 -8.75 -3.13
CA MET A 25 -7.15 -8.89 -3.94
C MET A 25 -6.01 -8.04 -3.36
N CYS A 26 -6.30 -6.81 -2.92
CA CYS A 26 -5.32 -5.96 -2.24
C CYS A 26 -4.72 -6.66 -1.01
N ASP A 27 -5.55 -7.25 -0.15
CA ASP A 27 -5.11 -7.95 1.06
C ASP A 27 -4.22 -9.18 0.78
N VAL A 28 -4.41 -9.83 -0.36
CA VAL A 28 -3.61 -11.01 -0.77
C VAL A 28 -2.28 -10.59 -1.40
N ILE A 29 -2.28 -9.51 -2.17
CA ILE A 29 -1.10 -9.08 -2.95
C ILE A 29 -0.10 -8.32 -2.09
N GLY A 30 -0.55 -7.61 -1.05
CA GLY A 30 0.35 -6.94 -0.10
C GLY A 30 -0.33 -5.87 0.74
N LEU A 31 0.46 -4.89 1.19
CA LEU A 31 0.00 -3.77 2.00
C LEU A 31 -0.50 -2.63 1.10
N ILE A 32 -1.72 -2.78 0.59
CA ILE A 32 -2.34 -1.80 -0.31
C ILE A 32 -3.57 -1.19 0.38
N GLY A 33 -3.52 0.11 0.67
CA GLY A 33 -4.62 0.79 1.36
C GLY A 33 -4.23 2.19 1.87
N THR A 34 -4.91 2.66 2.92
CA THR A 34 -4.56 3.91 3.59
C THR A 34 -3.29 3.75 4.44
N PRO A 35 -2.58 4.85 4.76
CA PRO A 35 -1.39 4.77 5.63
C PRO A 35 -1.66 4.11 6.98
N GLU A 36 -2.82 4.36 7.60
CA GLU A 36 -3.21 3.80 8.89
C GLU A 36 -3.47 2.29 8.79
N TYR A 37 -4.16 1.86 7.72
CA TYR A 37 -4.37 0.44 7.46
C TYR A 37 -3.04 -0.28 7.29
N CYS A 38 -2.15 0.27 6.46
CA CYS A 38 -0.83 -0.30 6.23
C CYS A 38 -0.03 -0.39 7.53
N ALA A 39 -0.01 0.66 8.37
CA ALA A 39 0.67 0.65 9.66
C ALA A 39 0.14 -0.46 10.59
N GLN A 40 -1.19 -0.60 10.70
CA GLN A 40 -1.80 -1.66 11.52
C GLN A 40 -1.40 -3.06 11.03
N ARG A 41 -1.39 -3.27 9.72
CA ARG A 41 -0.99 -4.56 9.13
C ARG A 41 0.49 -4.84 9.30
N MET A 42 1.35 -3.82 9.29
CA MET A 42 2.79 -3.97 9.58
C MET A 42 3.04 -4.37 11.04
N LEU A 43 2.33 -3.76 11.99
CA LEU A 43 2.41 -4.16 13.41
C LEU A 43 2.00 -5.62 13.62
N GLN A 44 0.94 -6.06 12.94
CA GLN A 44 0.53 -7.46 12.99
C GLN A 44 1.59 -8.37 12.37
N ALA A 45 2.16 -7.98 11.22
CA ALA A 45 3.23 -8.72 10.56
C ALA A 45 4.47 -8.86 11.47
N GLU A 46 4.84 -7.81 12.19
CA GLU A 46 5.92 -7.84 13.20
C GLU A 46 5.61 -8.83 14.33
N ALA A 47 4.38 -8.80 14.88
CA ALA A 47 3.94 -9.76 15.88
C ALA A 47 3.96 -11.22 15.37
N ASP A 48 3.78 -11.41 14.07
CA ASP A 48 3.86 -12.71 13.39
C ASP A 48 5.31 -13.10 13.01
N GLY A 49 6.30 -12.28 13.37
CA GLY A 49 7.74 -12.56 13.22
C GLY A 49 8.39 -12.00 11.95
N ILE A 50 7.72 -11.11 11.23
CA ILE A 50 8.29 -10.42 10.06
C ILE A 50 9.07 -9.19 10.54
N ASP A 51 10.37 -9.13 10.25
CA ASP A 51 11.28 -8.06 10.69
C ASP A 51 11.68 -7.08 9.57
N HIS A 52 11.44 -7.44 8.32
CA HIS A 52 11.83 -6.65 7.15
C HIS A 52 10.72 -6.60 6.11
N LEU A 53 10.52 -5.39 5.56
CA LEU A 53 9.53 -5.12 4.52
C LEU A 53 10.21 -4.52 3.30
N TYR A 54 9.79 -4.96 2.11
CA TYR A 54 10.16 -4.32 0.85
C TYR A 54 9.05 -3.37 0.42
N LEU A 55 9.40 -2.10 0.21
CA LEU A 55 8.45 -1.09 -0.28
C LEU A 55 8.54 -1.00 -1.80
N MET A 56 7.46 -1.38 -2.48
CA MET A 56 7.25 -1.09 -3.89
C MET A 56 6.35 0.15 -4.02
N THR A 57 6.84 1.17 -4.73
CA THR A 57 6.10 2.43 -4.92
C THR A 57 5.05 2.28 -6.02
N SER A 58 3.96 3.04 -5.93
CA SER A 58 2.95 3.14 -7.00
C SER A 58 3.41 4.09 -8.12
N ALA A 59 4.36 4.98 -7.83
CA ALA A 59 4.98 5.84 -8.83
C ALA A 59 5.87 5.03 -9.77
N THR A 60 5.65 5.18 -11.08
CA THR A 60 6.45 4.54 -12.13
C THR A 60 7.55 5.45 -12.66
N TYR A 61 7.20 6.69 -13.01
CA TYR A 61 8.12 7.66 -13.62
C TYR A 61 8.45 8.83 -12.69
N ASP A 62 7.61 9.03 -11.67
CA ASP A 62 7.72 10.14 -10.74
C ASP A 62 8.38 9.73 -9.42
N TYR A 63 8.83 10.72 -8.68
CA TYR A 63 9.31 10.51 -7.31
C TYR A 63 8.13 10.13 -6.39
N PRO A 64 8.28 9.14 -5.49
CA PRO A 64 7.19 8.57 -4.70
C PRO A 64 6.81 9.44 -3.50
N HIS A 65 6.43 10.69 -3.75
CA HIS A 65 6.13 11.68 -2.71
C HIS A 65 5.02 11.21 -1.77
N ARG A 66 4.01 10.50 -2.29
CA ARG A 66 2.85 10.03 -1.51
C ARG A 66 3.25 8.97 -0.51
N GLU A 67 3.99 7.96 -0.97
CA GLU A 67 4.50 6.88 -0.12
C GLU A 67 5.46 7.42 0.93
N LEU A 68 6.41 8.28 0.53
CA LEU A 68 7.36 8.86 1.48
C LEU A 68 6.69 9.71 2.56
N ALA A 69 5.67 10.51 2.20
CA ALA A 69 4.88 11.26 3.16
C ALA A 69 4.09 10.34 4.10
N ALA A 70 3.44 9.29 3.57
CA ALA A 70 2.73 8.31 4.38
C ALA A 70 3.66 7.61 5.40
N PHE A 71 4.88 7.25 4.98
CA PHE A 71 5.86 6.67 5.87
C PHE A 71 6.31 7.63 6.96
N ARG A 72 6.67 8.86 6.58
CA ARG A 72 7.13 9.89 7.51
C ARG A 72 6.08 10.29 8.53
N ASP A 73 4.85 10.53 8.07
CA ASP A 73 3.83 11.21 8.86
C ASP A 73 2.91 10.26 9.64
N VAL A 74 2.77 9.01 9.19
CA VAL A 74 1.80 8.06 9.77
C VAL A 74 2.46 6.74 10.16
N ILE A 75 3.14 6.07 9.23
CA ILE A 75 3.61 4.69 9.45
C ILE A 75 4.75 4.64 10.46
N PHE A 76 5.84 5.38 10.26
CA PHE A 76 6.98 5.36 11.21
C PHE A 76 6.57 5.80 12.63
N PRO A 77 5.78 6.88 12.83
CA PRO A 77 5.27 7.22 14.16
C PRO A 77 4.46 6.09 14.80
N ALA A 78 3.60 5.41 14.04
CA ALA A 78 2.79 4.29 14.56
C ALA A 78 3.65 3.09 14.97
N LEU A 79 4.67 2.75 14.18
CA LEU A 79 5.60 1.66 14.50
C LEU A 79 6.47 1.99 15.71
N ALA A 80 6.98 3.22 15.81
CA ALA A 80 7.81 3.66 16.93
C ALA A 80 7.06 3.71 18.28
N GLY A 81 5.73 3.91 18.25
CA GLY A 81 4.90 3.91 19.46
C GLY A 81 4.51 2.51 19.96
N ALA A 82 4.81 1.45 19.21
CA ALA A 82 4.49 0.07 19.56
C ALA A 82 5.64 -0.69 20.24
N GLY A 83 6.85 -0.13 20.24
CA GLY A 83 8.07 -0.69 20.84
C GLY A 83 8.46 -0.09 22.18
#